data_AF-A0A7X9KZX8-F1
#
_entry.id   AF-A0A7X9KZX8-F1
#
_cell.length_a   1.000
_cell.length_b   1.000
_cell.length_c   1.000
_cell.angle_alpha   90.00
_cell.angle_beta   90.00
_cell.angle_gamma   90.00
#
_symmetry.space_group_name_H-M   'P 1'
#
loop_
_entity.id
_entity.type
_entity.pdbx_description
1 polymer ?
#
loop_
_entity_poly.entity_id
_entity_poly.type
_entity_poly.pdbx_seq_one_letter_code
_entity_poly.pdbx_strand_id
1 'polypeptide(L)'
;MKKLNTLFLFVLLICLVFTPANADVSLTDMSGSTVAISGDVERIVVLQPSDCEILFELGLGENIVGRGEYCNFPEEVLSIPAVSSGMETNIEQIVSLKPDL
;
A
#
# COMPACT_ATOMS: atom_id res chain seq x y z
N MET A 1 18.02 -41.01 -0.99
CA MET A 1 18.38 -40.13 0.15
C MET A 1 19.25 -38.94 -0.25
N LYS A 2 20.29 -39.09 -1.09
CA LYS A 2 21.15 -37.95 -1.52
C LYS A 2 20.41 -36.87 -2.34
N LYS A 3 19.56 -37.26 -3.30
CA LYS A 3 18.81 -36.32 -4.17
C LYS A 3 17.79 -35.45 -3.43
N LEU A 4 17.20 -35.95 -2.34
CA LEU A 4 16.23 -35.20 -1.54
C LEU A 4 16.92 -34.12 -0.69
N ASN A 5 18.11 -34.40 -0.18
CA ASN A 5 18.92 -33.44 0.57
C ASN A 5 19.51 -32.35 -0.33
N THR A 6 19.86 -32.69 -1.58
CA THR A 6 20.30 -31.72 -2.60
C THR A 6 19.16 -30.78 -3.02
N LEU A 7 17.93 -31.30 -3.17
CA LEU A 7 16.76 -30.47 -3.48
C LEU A 7 16.43 -29.51 -2.33
N PHE A 8 16.53 -29.99 -1.08
CA PHE A 8 16.30 -29.16 0.10
C PHE A 8 17.36 -28.06 0.26
N LEU A 9 18.63 -28.35 -0.02
CA LEU A 9 19.69 -27.33 -0.06
C LEU A 9 19.47 -26.29 -1.17
N PHE A 10 18.92 -26.69 -2.32
CA PHE A 10 18.66 -25.78 -3.44
C PHE A 10 17.47 -24.84 -3.14
N VAL A 11 16.43 -25.33 -2.48
CA VAL A 11 15.30 -24.51 -2.00
C VAL A 11 15.74 -23.53 -0.90
N LEU A 12 16.59 -23.98 0.04
CA LEU A 12 17.15 -23.12 1.08
C LEU A 12 18.05 -22.01 0.49
N LEU A 13 18.78 -22.31 -0.59
CA LEU A 13 19.61 -21.34 -1.30
C LEU A 13 18.76 -20.29 -2.04
N ILE A 14 17.62 -20.67 -2.62
CA ILE A 14 16.69 -19.75 -3.29
C ILE A 14 16.02 -18.78 -2.29
N CYS A 15 15.67 -19.25 -1.08
CA CYS A 15 15.12 -18.38 -0.03
C CYS A 15 16.12 -17.32 0.47
N LEU A 16 17.43 -17.54 0.34
CA LEU A 16 18.45 -16.58 0.82
C LEU A 16 18.68 -15.39 -0.13
N VAL A 17 18.18 -15.45 -1.37
CA VAL A 17 18.40 -14.44 -2.41
C VAL A 17 17.24 -13.44 -2.52
N PHE A 18 16.09 -13.74 -1.91
CA PHE A 18 14.93 -12.86 -1.85
C PHE A 18 14.96 -11.99 -0.58
N THR A 19 15.96 -11.13 -0.44
CA THR A 19 15.85 -9.98 0.48
C THR A 19 15.17 -8.85 -0.29
N PRO A 20 13.92 -8.45 0.04
CA PRO A 20 13.36 -7.24 -0.54
C PRO A 20 14.25 -6.06 -0.15
N ALA A 21 14.75 -5.35 -1.15
CA ALA A 21 15.48 -4.12 -0.93
C ALA A 21 14.47 -3.08 -0.43
N ASN A 22 14.38 -2.94 0.89
CA ASN A 22 13.63 -1.85 1.53
C ASN A 22 14.31 -0.55 1.08
N ALA A 23 13.70 0.15 0.13
CA ALA A 23 14.18 1.44 -0.32
C ALA A 23 13.56 2.51 0.57
N ASP A 24 14.35 3.04 1.51
CA ASP A 24 13.97 4.28 2.18
C ASP A 24 13.88 5.38 1.11
N VAL A 25 12.70 5.95 0.92
CA VAL A 25 12.46 7.02 -0.04
C VAL A 25 12.11 8.29 0.70
N SER A 26 12.91 9.34 0.49
CA SER A 26 12.58 10.69 0.94
C SER A 26 12.18 11.53 -0.27
N LEU A 27 10.98 12.09 -0.25
CA LEU A 27 10.46 12.97 -1.28
C LEU A 27 9.89 14.25 -0.70
N THR A 28 9.92 15.32 -1.48
CA THR A 28 9.25 16.58 -1.15
C THR A 28 7.97 16.67 -1.97
N ASP A 29 6.85 16.85 -1.29
CA ASP A 29 5.54 16.95 -1.94
C ASP A 29 5.31 18.35 -2.55
N MET A 30 4.13 18.54 -3.15
CA MET A 30 3.76 19.82 -3.75
C MET A 30 3.50 20.94 -2.73
N SER A 31 3.32 20.60 -1.45
CA SER A 31 3.20 21.57 -0.34
C SER A 31 4.56 22.04 0.20
N GLY A 32 5.66 21.41 -0.24
CA GLY A 32 7.01 21.66 0.26
C GLY A 32 7.36 20.82 1.50
N SER A 33 6.49 19.90 1.90
CA SER A 33 6.73 18.99 3.02
C SER A 33 7.61 17.83 2.59
N THR A 34 8.62 17.49 3.39
CA THR A 34 9.46 16.32 3.13
C THR A 34 8.89 15.11 3.87
N VAL A 35 8.54 14.07 3.12
CA VAL A 35 8.01 12.80 3.63
C VAL A 35 9.07 11.73 3.42
N ALA A 36 9.41 11.02 4.49
CA ALA A 36 10.27 9.84 4.46
C ALA A 36 9.40 8.60 4.61
N ILE A 37 9.41 7.76 3.58
CA ILE A 37 8.75 6.45 3.57
C ILE A 37 9.85 5.42 3.82
N SER A 38 9.70 4.67 4.91
CA SER A 38 10.61 3.60 5.29
C SER A 38 9.93 2.25 5.17
N GLY A 39 10.57 1.35 4.43
CA GLY A 39 10.06 0.01 4.18
C GLY A 39 8.90 -0.04 3.17
N ASP A 40 8.24 -1.19 3.15
CA ASP A 40 7.15 -1.47 2.22
C ASP A 40 5.82 -0.87 2.71
N VAL A 41 5.04 -0.28 1.80
CA VAL A 41 3.71 0.29 2.07
C VAL A 41 2.64 -0.80 1.86
N GLU A 42 1.93 -1.15 2.92
CA GLU A 42 0.94 -2.24 2.91
C GLU A 42 -0.50 -1.75 3.14
N ARG A 43 -0.70 -0.56 3.72
CA ARG A 43 -2.00 -0.09 4.21
C ARG A 43 -2.27 1.37 3.85
N ILE A 44 -2.85 1.59 2.68
CA ILE A 44 -3.08 2.91 2.10
C ILE A 44 -4.50 3.40 2.41
N VAL A 45 -4.62 4.67 2.83
CA VAL A 45 -5.89 5.40 2.75
C VAL A 45 -5.84 6.40 1.60
N VAL A 46 -6.65 6.16 0.56
CA VAL A 46 -6.69 7.04 -0.62
C VAL A 46 -7.89 7.98 -0.57
N LEU A 47 -7.64 9.30 -0.57
CA LEU A 47 -8.70 10.30 -0.39
C LEU A 47 -9.16 10.96 -1.70
N GLN A 48 -8.33 10.96 -2.74
CA GLN A 48 -8.63 11.59 -4.02
C GLN A 48 -9.09 10.57 -5.06
N PRO A 49 -10.16 10.85 -5.83
CA PRO A 49 -10.64 9.92 -6.87
C PRO A 49 -9.56 9.56 -7.88
N SER A 50 -8.79 10.53 -8.39
CA SER A 50 -7.71 10.28 -9.36
C SER A 50 -6.66 9.32 -8.83
N ASP A 51 -6.29 9.46 -7.56
CA ASP A 51 -5.24 8.65 -6.95
C ASP A 51 -5.75 7.22 -6.72
N CYS A 52 -7.03 7.08 -6.39
CA CYS A 52 -7.68 5.78 -6.28
C CYS A 52 -7.60 5.02 -7.61
N GLU A 53 -7.96 5.68 -8.72
CA GLU A 53 -7.88 5.07 -10.05
C GLU A 53 -6.44 4.66 -10.41
N ILE A 54 -5.47 5.53 -10.13
CA ILE A 54 -4.05 5.24 -10.37
C ILE A 54 -3.59 4.02 -9.55
N LEU A 55 -3.94 3.93 -8.27
CA LEU A 55 -3.54 2.80 -7.43
C LEU A 55 -4.13 1.48 -7.92
N PHE A 56 -5.38 1.48 -8.38
CA PHE A 56 -5.99 0.29 -8.99
C PHE A 56 -5.29 -0.11 -10.29
N GLU A 57 -4.96 0.85 -11.16
CA GLU A 57 -4.23 0.58 -12.41
C GLU A 57 -2.82 0.04 -12.16
N LEU A 58 -2.18 0.46 -11.05
CA LEU A 58 -0.90 -0.07 -10.60
C LEU A 58 -0.99 -1.46 -9.93
N GLY A 59 -2.21 -2.01 -9.78
CA GLY A 59 -2.43 -3.30 -9.13
C GLY A 59 -2.33 -3.26 -7.59
N LEU A 60 -2.44 -2.07 -6.99
CA LEU A 60 -2.31 -1.84 -5.55
C LEU A 60 -3.67 -1.75 -4.84
N GLY A 61 -4.76 -2.16 -5.49
CA GLY A 61 -6.11 -2.10 -4.92
C GLY A 61 -6.24 -2.85 -3.57
N GLU A 62 -5.54 -3.97 -3.42
CA GLU A 62 -5.53 -4.78 -2.19
C GLU A 62 -4.84 -4.09 -0.99
N ASN A 63 -3.95 -3.12 -1.26
CA ASN A 63 -3.27 -2.34 -0.23
C ASN A 63 -4.18 -1.24 0.33
N ILE A 64 -5.31 -0.93 -0.31
CA ILE A 64 -6.19 0.16 0.09
C ILE A 64 -7.11 -0.32 1.23
N VAL A 65 -6.91 0.25 2.42
CA VAL A 65 -7.67 -0.09 3.63
C VAL A 65 -8.79 0.90 3.92
N GLY A 66 -8.79 2.05 3.24
CA GLY A 66 -9.84 3.05 3.30
C GLY A 66 -9.84 3.93 2.04
N ARG A 67 -11.03 4.39 1.67
CA ARG A 67 -11.23 5.26 0.52
C ARG A 67 -11.96 6.54 0.91
N GLY A 68 -11.68 7.64 0.24
CA GLY A 68 -12.52 8.84 0.32
C GLY A 68 -13.92 8.54 -0.21
N GLU A 69 -14.94 9.18 0.35
CA GLU A 69 -16.34 8.98 -0.03
C GLU A 69 -16.61 9.18 -1.54
N TYR A 70 -15.80 10.02 -2.21
CA TYR A 70 -15.88 10.29 -3.64
C TYR A 70 -15.10 9.30 -4.53
N CYS A 71 -14.27 8.43 -3.95
CA CYS A 71 -13.58 7.38 -4.70
C CYS A 71 -14.59 6.27 -5.00
N ASN A 72 -15.06 6.20 -6.25
CA ASN A 72 -16.16 5.33 -6.67
C ASN A 72 -15.87 4.55 -7.96
N PHE A 73 -14.64 4.60 -8.46
CA PHE A 73 -14.16 3.85 -9.60
C PHE A 73 -12.75 3.28 -9.32
N PRO A 74 -12.44 2.05 -9.77
CA PRO A 74 -13.35 1.09 -10.42
C PRO A 74 -14.37 0.51 -9.42
N GLU A 75 -15.35 -0.28 -9.87
CA GLU A 75 -16.49 -0.73 -9.02
C GLU A 75 -16.02 -1.49 -7.76
N GLU A 76 -14.89 -2.20 -7.87
CA GLU A 76 -14.25 -2.94 -6.80
C GLU A 76 -13.93 -2.07 -5.57
N VAL A 77 -13.62 -0.78 -5.77
CA VAL A 77 -13.32 0.17 -4.68
C VAL A 77 -14.50 0.31 -3.71
N LEU A 78 -15.73 0.11 -4.18
CA LEU A 78 -16.93 0.33 -3.37
C LEU A 78 -17.04 -0.65 -2.18
N SER A 79 -16.31 -1.76 -2.23
CA SER A 79 -16.19 -2.72 -1.13
C SER A 79 -15.31 -2.23 0.03
N ILE A 80 -14.47 -1.23 -0.22
CA ILE A 80 -13.52 -0.67 0.75
C ILE A 80 -14.23 0.33 1.66
N PRO A 81 -13.93 0.36 2.98
CA PRO A 81 -14.49 1.32 3.91
C PRO A 81 -14.34 2.77 3.43
N ALA A 82 -15.46 3.49 3.36
CA ALA A 82 -15.46 4.91 3.03
C ALA A 82 -15.17 5.76 4.27
N VAL A 83 -14.32 6.78 4.11
CA VAL A 83 -14.11 7.85 5.07
C VAL A 83 -14.66 9.16 4.52
N SER A 84 -15.21 9.99 5.41
CA SER A 84 -15.58 11.37 5.05
C SER A 84 -14.32 12.11 4.60
N SER A 85 -14.39 12.77 3.44
CA SER A 85 -13.22 13.33 2.75
C SER A 85 -13.55 14.70 2.12
N GLY A 86 -12.54 15.42 1.63
CA GLY A 86 -12.71 16.79 1.12
C GLY A 86 -12.59 17.82 2.23
N MET A 87 -13.52 18.78 2.27
CA MET A 87 -13.49 19.87 3.27
C MET A 87 -13.66 19.36 4.71
N GLU A 88 -14.46 18.32 4.89
CA GLU A 88 -14.80 17.74 6.20
C GLU A 88 -14.11 16.37 6.38
N THR A 89 -12.81 16.30 6.07
CA THR A 89 -12.04 15.04 6.17
C THR A 89 -11.99 14.55 7.62
N ASN A 90 -12.47 13.33 7.87
CA ASN A 90 -12.54 12.78 9.22
C ASN A 90 -11.25 12.01 9.59
N ILE A 91 -10.37 12.67 10.33
CA ILE A 91 -9.07 12.12 10.74
C ILE A 91 -9.23 10.90 11.66
N GLU A 92 -10.24 10.85 12.52
CA GLU A 92 -10.44 9.72 13.44
C GLU A 92 -10.81 8.44 12.70
N GLN A 93 -11.63 8.56 11.63
CA GLN A 93 -11.91 7.43 10.75
C GLN A 93 -10.62 6.91 10.10
N ILE A 94 -9.78 7.81 9.58
CA ILE A 94 -8.49 7.45 8.95
C ILE A 94 -7.57 6.74 9.95
N VAL A 95 -7.36 7.32 11.14
CA VAL A 95 -6.47 6.76 12.17
C VAL A 95 -6.98 5.39 12.64
N SER A 96 -8.29 5.19 12.75
CA SER A 96 -8.88 3.90 13.15
C SER A 96 -8.54 2.75 12.20
N LEU A 97 -8.28 3.06 10.92
CA LEU A 97 -7.90 2.09 9.90
C LEU A 97 -6.41 1.72 9.96
N LYS A 98 -5.61 2.40 10.79
CA LYS A 98 -4.16 2.16 10.96
C LYS A 98 -3.42 2.11 9.61
N PRO A 99 -3.50 3.17 8.78
CA PRO A 99 -2.71 3.25 7.56
C PRO A 99 -1.22 3.44 7.86
N ASP A 100 -0.39 3.07 6.90
CA ASP A 100 1.03 3.43 6.83
C ASP A 100 1.29 4.53 5.79
N LEU A 101 0.33 4.80 4.89
CA LEU A 101 0.31 5.92 3.94
C LEU A 101 -1.08 6.54 3.79
#